data_AF-A0A6I5CBA9-F1
#
_entry.id   AF-A0A6I5CBA9-F1
#
_cell.length_a   1.000
_cell.length_b   1.000
_cell.length_c   1.000
_cell.angle_alpha   90.00
_cell.angle_beta   90.00
_cell.angle_gamma   90.00
#
_symmetry.space_group_name_H-M   'P 1'
#
loop_
_entity.id
_entity.type
_entity.pdbx_description
1 polymer ?
#
loop_
_entity_poly.entity_id
_entity_poly.type
_entity_poly.pdbx_seq_one_letter_code
_entity_poly.pdbx_strand_id
1 'polypeptide(L)'
;CLAAQALPATAATGPAPVVSRGVTVPEFYDPPAELPAADGTLVRTEPLPLALSLPSLHGPLPGRATRLMYKSTDANGAPVAVTGAYIEPTARWKGGGPRPLVVVAPGTMGQGDQCAASLGLEHPLAFNGETVSIGYEDLSVYRLLAQGTAVVVTDYVGLGATDRLHTYVNRIDGAHAVLDAARAARTV
;
A
#
# COMPACT_ATOMS: atom_id res chain seq x y z
N CYS A 1 -12.51 54.18 21.41
CA CYS A 1 -11.93 53.57 20.19
C CYS A 1 -11.37 52.20 20.55
N LEU A 2 -12.19 51.14 20.52
CA LEU A 2 -11.68 49.77 20.66
C LEU A 2 -11.17 49.31 19.30
N ALA A 3 -9.86 49.11 19.17
CA ALA A 3 -9.26 48.50 17.99
C ALA A 3 -9.35 46.97 18.15
N ALA A 4 -10.16 46.32 17.32
CA ALA A 4 -10.11 44.88 17.16
C ALA A 4 -8.84 44.52 16.38
N GLN A 5 -7.89 43.84 17.01
CA GLN A 5 -6.73 43.28 16.32
C GLN A 5 -7.10 41.89 15.80
N ALA A 6 -7.15 41.74 14.47
CA ALA A 6 -7.26 40.44 13.83
C ALA A 6 -5.87 39.78 13.83
N LEU A 7 -5.78 38.59 14.44
CA LEU A 7 -4.60 37.75 14.33
C LEU A 7 -4.46 37.28 12.88
N PRO A 8 -3.26 37.34 12.27
CA PRO A 8 -3.04 36.81 10.93
C PRO A 8 -3.24 35.28 10.95
N ALA A 9 -4.09 34.79 10.05
CA ALA A 9 -4.24 33.36 9.82
C ALA A 9 -2.97 32.84 9.13
N THR A 10 -2.21 32.00 9.83
CA THR A 10 -1.09 31.27 9.23
C THR A 10 -1.67 30.25 8.25
N ALA A 11 -1.46 30.44 6.95
CA ALA A 11 -1.80 29.44 5.95
C ALA A 11 -0.91 28.22 6.15
N ALA A 12 -1.50 27.03 6.34
CA ALA A 12 -0.75 25.78 6.35
C ALA A 12 -0.19 25.53 4.94
N THR A 13 1.13 25.49 4.81
CA THR A 13 1.84 25.32 3.52
C THR A 13 1.97 23.86 3.07
N GLY A 14 1.10 22.97 3.55
CA GLY A 14 1.09 21.56 3.15
C GLY A 14 0.13 21.30 1.98
N PRO A 15 0.37 20.25 1.17
CA PRO A 15 -0.62 19.81 0.19
C PRO A 15 -1.94 19.51 0.89
N ALA A 16 -3.06 19.89 0.27
CA ALA A 16 -4.38 19.60 0.80
C ALA A 16 -4.60 18.08 0.82
N PRO A 17 -5.29 17.53 1.85
CA PRO A 17 -5.55 16.10 1.92
C PRO A 17 -6.36 15.63 0.71
N VAL A 18 -5.90 14.55 0.06
CA VAL A 18 -6.63 13.93 -1.05
C VAL A 18 -7.81 13.13 -0.48
N VAL A 19 -9.01 13.35 -1.05
CA VAL A 19 -10.23 12.65 -0.65
C VAL A 19 -10.77 11.84 -1.82
N SER A 20 -10.81 10.52 -1.66
CA SER A 20 -11.34 9.59 -2.64
C SER A 20 -12.69 9.06 -2.16
N ARG A 21 -13.79 9.50 -2.81
CA ARG A 21 -15.18 9.13 -2.47
C ARG A 21 -15.52 9.30 -0.97
N GLY A 22 -15.14 10.44 -0.40
CA GLY A 22 -15.39 10.76 1.00
C GLY A 22 -14.46 10.08 2.00
N VAL A 23 -13.42 9.39 1.53
CA VAL A 23 -12.36 8.81 2.37
C VAL A 23 -11.07 9.59 2.16
N THR A 24 -10.50 10.11 3.25
CA THR A 24 -9.19 10.77 3.20
C THR A 24 -8.10 9.73 2.98
N VAL A 25 -7.31 9.91 1.93
CA VAL A 25 -6.18 9.04 1.58
C VAL A 25 -4.92 9.57 2.28
N PRO A 26 -4.12 8.71 2.94
CA PRO A 26 -2.88 9.16 3.57
C PRO A 26 -1.89 9.75 2.56
N GLU A 27 -1.10 10.76 2.98
CA GLU A 27 -0.05 11.39 2.15
C GLU A 27 0.98 10.38 1.63
N PHE A 28 1.17 9.25 2.31
CA PHE A 28 2.01 8.15 1.82
C PHE A 28 1.59 7.65 0.43
N TYR A 29 0.36 7.84 -0.01
CA TYR A 29 -0.09 7.41 -1.33
C TYR A 29 0.09 8.46 -2.42
N ASP A 30 0.58 9.67 -2.10
CA ASP A 30 0.83 10.74 -3.08
C ASP A 30 2.23 10.65 -3.71
N PRO A 31 2.38 10.19 -4.96
CA PRO A 31 3.70 9.96 -5.54
C PRO A 31 4.52 11.25 -5.64
N PRO A 32 5.85 11.20 -5.38
CA PRO A 32 6.70 12.35 -5.62
C PRO A 32 6.85 12.58 -7.13
N ALA A 33 7.15 13.83 -7.52
CA ALA A 33 7.34 14.20 -8.92
C ALA A 33 8.52 13.47 -9.59
N GLU A 34 9.54 13.10 -8.82
CA GLU A 34 10.73 12.39 -9.29
C GLU A 34 10.74 10.97 -8.75
N LEU A 35 10.91 10.00 -9.65
CA LEU A 35 11.00 8.59 -9.31
C LEU A 35 12.41 8.04 -9.60
N PRO A 36 12.87 7.04 -8.82
CA PRO A 36 14.10 6.31 -9.11
C PRO A 36 14.09 5.72 -10.52
N ALA A 37 15.28 5.55 -11.12
CA ALA A 37 15.38 5.04 -12.49
C ALA A 37 14.96 3.56 -12.62
N ALA A 38 15.37 2.70 -11.68
CA ALA A 38 15.23 1.25 -11.80
C ALA A 38 13.88 0.74 -11.25
N ASP A 39 13.24 -0.14 -12.02
CA ASP A 39 12.01 -0.83 -11.63
C ASP A 39 12.19 -1.68 -10.36
N GLY A 40 11.22 -1.58 -9.45
CA GLY A 40 11.24 -2.21 -8.13
C GLY A 40 12.11 -1.50 -7.09
N THR A 41 12.68 -0.33 -7.41
CA THR A 41 13.37 0.47 -6.39
C THR A 41 12.35 1.12 -5.46
N LEU A 42 12.58 1.01 -4.15
CA LEU A 42 11.77 1.69 -3.14
C LEU A 42 11.89 3.21 -3.29
N VAL A 43 10.74 3.87 -3.37
CA VAL A 43 10.58 5.33 -3.31
C VAL A 43 10.55 5.77 -1.85
N ARG A 44 9.73 5.10 -1.04
CA ARG A 44 9.65 5.30 0.42
C ARG A 44 8.98 4.11 1.11
N THR A 45 9.16 4.03 2.42
CA THR A 45 8.53 3.03 3.28
C THR A 45 8.08 3.65 4.60
N GLU A 46 7.07 3.06 5.22
CA GLU A 46 6.66 3.38 6.58
C GLU A 46 6.05 2.15 7.28
N PRO A 47 6.01 2.09 8.62
CA PRO A 47 5.30 1.04 9.32
C PRO A 47 3.81 1.02 8.93
N LEU A 48 3.27 -0.16 8.63
CA LEU A 48 1.85 -0.37 8.39
C LEU A 48 1.23 -1.06 9.61
N PRO A 49 0.35 -0.40 10.40
CA PRO A 49 -0.39 -1.09 11.44
C PRO A 49 -1.43 -2.03 10.80
N LEU A 50 -1.30 -3.32 11.06
CA LEU A 50 -2.31 -4.30 10.63
C LEU A 50 -3.55 -4.18 11.51
N ALA A 51 -4.73 -4.25 10.90
CA ALA A 51 -6.01 -4.23 11.60
C ALA A 51 -6.13 -5.36 12.62
N LEU A 52 -5.59 -6.53 12.27
CA LEU A 52 -5.47 -7.68 13.15
C LEU A 52 -4.02 -7.85 13.57
N SER A 53 -3.69 -7.30 14.75
CA SER A 53 -2.38 -7.49 15.36
C SER A 53 -2.50 -7.91 16.82
N LEU A 54 -1.76 -8.96 17.20
CA LEU A 54 -1.71 -9.46 18.59
C LEU A 54 -0.25 -9.51 19.07
N PRO A 55 0.05 -9.04 20.29
CA PRO A 55 1.39 -9.17 20.83
C PRO A 55 1.75 -10.64 21.06
N SER A 56 3.02 -10.99 20.84
CA SER A 56 3.56 -12.31 21.21
C SER A 56 5.03 -12.20 21.63
N LEU A 57 5.56 -13.24 22.26
CA LEU A 57 6.96 -13.31 22.70
C LEU A 57 7.98 -13.18 21.56
N HIS A 58 7.59 -13.50 20.33
CA HIS A 58 8.48 -13.51 19.16
C HIS A 58 8.23 -12.34 18.20
N GLY A 59 7.34 -11.40 18.55
CA GLY A 59 6.90 -10.30 17.69
C GLY A 59 5.37 -10.26 17.52
N PRO A 60 4.82 -9.23 16.87
CA PRO A 60 3.37 -9.15 16.64
C PRO A 60 2.91 -10.25 15.68
N LEU A 61 1.81 -10.93 16.00
CA LEU A 61 1.10 -11.80 15.05
C LEU A 61 0.16 -10.95 14.20
N PRO A 62 0.01 -11.23 12.89
CA PRO A 62 0.68 -12.31 12.15
C PRO A 62 2.13 -11.98 11.75
N GLY A 63 2.51 -10.70 11.79
CA GLY A 63 3.84 -10.25 11.40
C GLY A 63 4.02 -8.75 11.57
N ARG A 64 5.18 -8.24 11.14
CA ARG A 64 5.43 -6.81 11.01
C ARG A 64 5.18 -6.39 9.57
N ALA A 65 4.31 -5.43 9.36
CA ALA A 65 4.01 -4.91 8.04
C ALA A 65 4.69 -3.55 7.81
N THR A 66 5.14 -3.37 6.58
CA THR A 66 5.76 -2.16 6.07
C THR A 66 5.00 -1.74 4.82
N ARG A 67 4.38 -0.56 4.84
CA ARG A 67 3.82 0.06 3.65
C ARG A 67 4.98 0.52 2.78
N LEU A 68 4.88 0.28 1.48
CA LEU A 68 5.93 0.56 0.52
C LEU A 68 5.37 1.27 -0.70
N MET A 69 6.15 2.20 -1.22
CA MET A 69 5.97 2.78 -2.54
C MET A 69 7.22 2.44 -3.33
N TYR A 70 7.05 1.93 -4.56
CA TYR A 70 8.14 1.54 -5.43
C TYR A 70 7.90 2.04 -6.85
N LYS A 71 9.00 2.23 -7.58
CA LYS A 71 8.92 2.59 -9.00
C LYS A 71 8.60 1.37 -9.84
N SER A 72 7.69 1.54 -10.80
CA SER A 72 7.34 0.60 -11.86
C SER A 72 7.28 1.35 -13.20
N THR A 73 6.86 0.67 -14.25
CA THR A 73 6.66 1.23 -15.59
C THR A 73 5.27 0.87 -16.11
N ASP A 74 4.51 1.83 -16.62
CA ASP A 74 3.18 1.56 -17.18
C ASP A 74 3.23 1.01 -18.62
N ALA A 75 2.06 0.67 -19.15
CA ALA A 75 1.88 0.06 -20.47
C ALA A 75 2.30 0.97 -21.62
N ASN A 76 2.47 2.28 -21.38
CA ASN A 76 3.00 3.23 -22.35
C ASN A 76 4.52 3.40 -22.24
N GLY A 77 5.16 2.71 -21.29
CA GLY A 77 6.59 2.84 -21.02
C GLY A 77 6.95 4.02 -20.11
N ALA A 78 5.97 4.67 -19.48
CA ALA A 78 6.22 5.80 -18.57
C ALA A 78 6.53 5.31 -17.15
N PRO A 79 7.44 5.97 -16.40
CA PRO A 79 7.70 5.65 -15.01
C PRO A 79 6.49 5.99 -14.14
N VAL A 80 6.14 5.10 -13.20
CA VAL A 80 5.01 5.26 -12.29
C VAL A 80 5.36 4.78 -10.89
N ALA A 81 4.75 5.39 -9.87
CA ALA A 81 4.80 4.85 -8.52
C ALA A 81 3.66 3.84 -8.30
N VAL A 82 3.95 2.76 -7.60
CA VAL A 82 2.96 1.78 -7.15
C VAL A 82 3.14 1.60 -5.66
N THR A 83 2.02 1.57 -4.92
CA THR A 83 2.01 1.27 -3.49
C THR A 83 1.77 -0.20 -3.22
N GLY A 84 2.03 -0.60 -1.99
CA GLY A 84 1.82 -1.96 -1.53
C GLY A 84 2.20 -2.11 -0.07
N ALA A 85 2.27 -3.37 0.37
CA ALA A 85 2.69 -3.71 1.71
C ALA A 85 3.54 -4.97 1.71
N TYR A 86 4.69 -4.93 2.37
CA TYR A 86 5.48 -6.11 2.73
C TYR A 86 5.12 -6.53 4.15
N ILE A 87 4.95 -7.83 4.38
CA ILE A 87 4.70 -8.37 5.71
C ILE A 87 5.70 -9.49 5.99
N GLU A 88 6.56 -9.23 6.98
CA GLU A 88 7.50 -10.20 7.54
C GLU A 88 6.77 -11.04 8.60
N PRO A 89 6.61 -12.37 8.39
CA PRO A 89 5.84 -13.20 9.31
C PRO A 89 6.61 -13.46 10.59
N THR A 90 5.90 -13.39 11.71
CA THR A 90 6.43 -13.82 13.02
C THR A 90 6.56 -15.34 13.09
N ALA A 91 5.74 -16.09 12.32
CA ALA A 91 5.85 -17.54 12.26
C ALA A 91 7.17 -17.98 11.59
N ARG A 92 7.81 -19.00 12.16
CA ARG A 92 8.99 -19.62 11.57
C ARG A 92 8.59 -20.41 10.32
N TRP A 93 9.37 -20.27 9.24
CA TRP A 93 9.27 -21.14 8.08
C TRP A 93 9.66 -22.58 8.48
N LYS A 94 8.81 -23.56 8.15
CA LYS A 94 9.02 -24.97 8.50
C LYS A 94 9.45 -25.85 7.32
N GLY A 95 9.44 -25.32 6.10
CA GLY A 95 9.92 -26.05 4.93
C GLY A 95 11.46 -26.04 4.84
N GLY A 96 11.99 -26.78 3.87
CA GLY A 96 13.42 -26.74 3.56
C GLY A 96 13.84 -25.42 2.90
N GLY A 97 15.12 -25.07 3.06
CA GLY A 97 15.72 -23.91 2.41
C GLY A 97 15.29 -22.55 2.98
N PRO A 98 15.60 -21.46 2.25
CA PRO A 98 15.22 -20.10 2.65
C PRO A 98 13.69 -19.92 2.72
N ARG A 99 13.24 -18.99 3.56
CA ARG A 99 11.84 -18.57 3.61
C ARG A 99 11.38 -18.08 2.22
N PRO A 100 10.23 -18.56 1.70
CA PRO A 100 9.70 -18.05 0.45
C PRO A 100 9.07 -16.67 0.61
N LEU A 101 9.08 -15.90 -0.48
CA LEU A 101 8.27 -14.70 -0.66
C LEU A 101 7.13 -15.02 -1.64
N VAL A 102 5.90 -14.64 -1.28
CA VAL A 102 4.74 -14.68 -2.16
C VAL A 102 4.32 -13.26 -2.48
N VAL A 103 4.17 -12.96 -3.77
CA VAL A 103 3.48 -11.75 -4.21
C VAL A 103 2.00 -12.07 -4.27
N VAL A 104 1.20 -11.40 -3.45
CA VAL A 104 -0.25 -11.42 -3.57
C VAL A 104 -0.63 -10.31 -4.54
N ALA A 105 -1.21 -10.73 -5.65
CA ALA A 105 -1.75 -9.88 -6.70
C ALA A 105 -3.28 -9.88 -6.48
N PRO A 106 -3.86 -8.83 -5.86
CA PRO A 106 -5.26 -8.83 -5.47
C PRO A 106 -6.20 -9.06 -6.66
N GLY A 107 -7.35 -9.68 -6.37
CA GLY A 107 -8.47 -9.72 -7.30
C GLY A 107 -9.08 -8.33 -7.57
N THR A 108 -10.28 -8.30 -8.12
CA THR A 108 -11.01 -7.05 -8.35
C THR A 108 -11.30 -6.34 -7.03
N MET A 109 -10.66 -5.19 -6.82
CA MET A 109 -10.91 -4.31 -5.66
C MET A 109 -11.95 -3.25 -6.06
N GLY A 110 -11.50 -2.04 -6.40
CA GLY A 110 -12.32 -0.95 -6.89
C GLY A 110 -11.49 0.00 -7.75
N GLN A 111 -12.04 1.18 -8.04
CA GLN A 111 -11.39 2.20 -8.89
C GLN A 111 -10.78 3.36 -8.10
N GLY A 112 -11.23 3.58 -6.87
CA GLY A 112 -10.76 4.70 -6.04
C GLY A 112 -9.58 4.30 -5.17
N ASP A 113 -8.85 5.29 -4.69
CA ASP A 113 -7.63 5.11 -3.89
C ASP A 113 -7.91 4.39 -2.58
N GLN A 114 -9.08 4.61 -1.98
CA GLN A 114 -9.55 3.93 -0.77
C GLN A 114 -9.73 2.41 -0.97
N CYS A 115 -9.70 1.92 -2.20
CA CYS A 115 -9.79 0.50 -2.53
C CYS A 115 -8.42 -0.19 -2.57
N ALA A 116 -7.31 0.51 -2.30
CA ALA A 116 -5.98 -0.10 -2.23
C ALA A 116 -5.94 -1.28 -1.27
N ALA A 117 -5.31 -2.38 -1.69
CA ALA A 117 -5.20 -3.58 -0.88
C ALA A 117 -4.31 -3.34 0.36
N SER A 118 -3.29 -2.51 0.22
CA SER A 118 -2.43 -2.08 1.34
C SER A 118 -3.19 -1.26 2.39
N LEU A 119 -4.20 -0.47 2.00
CA LEU A 119 -5.13 0.17 2.95
C LEU A 119 -6.06 -0.87 3.59
N GLY A 120 -6.51 -1.86 2.83
CA GLY A 120 -7.33 -2.98 3.33
C GLY A 120 -6.70 -3.72 4.52
N LEU A 121 -5.38 -3.89 4.51
CA LEU A 121 -4.65 -4.50 5.63
C LEU A 121 -4.74 -3.72 6.96
N GLU A 122 -4.96 -2.39 6.90
CA GLU A 122 -5.15 -1.51 8.07
C GLU A 122 -6.64 -1.27 8.37
N HIS A 123 -7.46 -1.22 7.32
CA HIS A 123 -8.89 -0.95 7.36
C HIS A 123 -9.66 -1.98 6.52
N PRO A 124 -9.89 -3.21 7.05
CA PRO A 124 -10.41 -4.35 6.28
C PRO A 124 -11.84 -4.14 5.80
N LEU A 125 -12.55 -3.18 6.39
CA LEU A 125 -13.84 -2.71 5.91
C LEU A 125 -13.88 -1.19 6.02
N ALA A 126 -14.01 -0.51 4.88
CA ALA A 126 -14.33 0.91 4.82
C ALA A 126 -15.69 1.08 4.14
N PHE A 127 -16.63 1.73 4.81
CA PHE A 127 -17.96 2.02 4.27
C PHE A 127 -18.47 3.35 4.84
N ASN A 128 -18.92 4.24 3.96
CA ASN A 128 -19.47 5.55 4.33
C ASN A 128 -20.85 5.83 3.72
N GLY A 129 -21.51 4.83 3.11
CA GLY A 129 -22.77 4.99 2.40
C GLY A 129 -22.62 5.32 0.91
N GLU A 130 -21.46 5.80 0.46
CA GLU A 130 -21.18 6.13 -0.94
C GLU A 130 -20.20 5.16 -1.60
N THR A 131 -19.26 4.63 -0.82
CA THR A 131 -18.27 3.66 -1.25
C THR A 131 -18.13 2.52 -0.25
N VAL A 132 -17.67 1.37 -0.74
CA VAL A 132 -17.33 0.20 0.05
C VAL A 132 -15.97 -0.32 -0.42
N SER A 133 -15.08 -0.59 0.52
CA SER A 133 -13.80 -1.27 0.31
C SER A 133 -13.69 -2.41 1.31
N ILE A 134 -13.27 -3.58 0.82
CA ILE A 134 -13.20 -4.82 1.61
C ILE A 134 -11.83 -5.46 1.37
N GLY A 135 -11.04 -5.61 2.43
CA GLY A 135 -9.76 -6.32 2.44
C GLY A 135 -9.93 -7.84 2.42
N TYR A 136 -10.64 -8.39 1.43
CA TYR A 136 -10.92 -9.84 1.40
C TYR A 136 -9.66 -10.68 1.14
N GLU A 137 -8.60 -10.09 0.59
CA GLU A 137 -7.30 -10.73 0.42
C GLU A 137 -6.55 -10.93 1.75
N ASP A 138 -6.91 -10.21 2.81
CA ASP A 138 -6.26 -10.34 4.13
C ASP A 138 -6.29 -11.78 4.64
N LEU A 139 -7.37 -12.52 4.33
CA LEU A 139 -7.49 -13.93 4.69
C LEU A 139 -6.41 -14.80 4.02
N SER A 140 -6.13 -14.55 2.74
CA SER A 140 -5.12 -15.29 1.99
C SER A 140 -3.71 -14.90 2.47
N VAL A 141 -3.48 -13.61 2.70
CA VAL A 141 -2.24 -13.05 3.27
C VAL A 141 -1.95 -13.67 4.64
N TYR A 142 -2.90 -13.63 5.58
CA TYR A 142 -2.69 -14.14 6.94
C TYR A 142 -2.48 -15.65 6.96
N ARG A 143 -3.11 -16.41 6.05
CA ARG A 143 -2.86 -17.84 5.91
C ARG A 143 -1.43 -18.14 5.48
N LEU A 144 -0.86 -17.35 4.57
CA LEU A 144 0.54 -17.47 4.15
C LEU A 144 1.49 -17.10 5.29
N LEU A 145 1.23 -15.98 5.98
CA LEU A 145 2.05 -15.54 7.11
C LEU A 145 2.05 -16.57 8.25
N ALA A 146 0.92 -17.21 8.53
CA ALA A 146 0.82 -18.27 9.55
C ALA A 146 1.68 -19.51 9.21
N GLN A 147 2.00 -19.73 7.94
CA GLN A 147 2.91 -20.79 7.49
C GLN A 147 4.39 -20.35 7.51
N GLY A 148 4.66 -19.10 7.88
CA GLY A 148 6.01 -18.52 7.90
C GLY A 148 6.51 -18.06 6.55
N THR A 149 5.61 -17.87 5.57
CA THR A 149 5.90 -17.32 4.23
C THR A 149 5.83 -15.79 4.28
N ALA A 150 6.85 -15.09 3.76
CA ALA A 150 6.79 -13.65 3.61
C ALA A 150 5.83 -13.26 2.49
N VAL A 151 5.14 -12.14 2.65
CA VAL A 151 4.14 -11.68 1.68
C VAL A 151 4.45 -10.25 1.27
N VAL A 152 4.36 -9.98 -0.03
CA VAL A 152 4.22 -8.62 -0.54
C VAL A 152 2.90 -8.52 -1.29
N VAL A 153 2.08 -7.53 -0.93
CA VAL A 153 0.84 -7.19 -1.62
C VAL A 153 1.12 -5.96 -2.50
N THR A 154 0.71 -6.00 -3.77
CA THR A 154 0.76 -4.85 -4.66
C THR A 154 -0.61 -4.21 -4.79
N ASP A 155 -0.68 -2.88 -4.83
CA ASP A 155 -1.91 -2.18 -5.16
C ASP A 155 -2.13 -2.05 -6.67
N TYR A 156 -1.18 -2.43 -7.53
CA TYR A 156 -1.18 -2.13 -8.98
C TYR A 156 -1.09 -0.63 -9.31
N VAL A 157 -0.90 -0.33 -10.59
CA VAL A 157 -0.82 1.03 -11.11
C VAL A 157 -2.15 1.77 -10.89
N GLY A 158 -2.06 2.93 -10.24
CA GLY A 158 -3.18 3.87 -10.04
C GLY A 158 -4.26 3.44 -9.04
N LEU A 159 -4.07 2.34 -8.31
CA LEU A 159 -4.93 1.99 -7.20
C LEU A 159 -4.19 2.32 -5.91
N GLY A 160 -4.77 3.20 -5.11
CA GLY A 160 -4.12 3.83 -3.96
C GLY A 160 -3.34 5.09 -4.35
N ALA A 161 -2.50 5.01 -5.39
CA ALA A 161 -1.71 6.14 -5.87
C ALA A 161 -2.60 7.28 -6.41
N THR A 162 -2.55 8.44 -5.74
CA THR A 162 -3.53 9.54 -5.94
C THR A 162 -3.30 10.39 -7.19
N ASP A 163 -2.25 10.12 -7.95
CA ASP A 163 -1.87 10.89 -9.14
C ASP A 163 -2.57 10.42 -10.43
N ARG A 164 -3.21 9.25 -10.41
CA ARG A 164 -3.82 8.66 -11.61
C ARG A 164 -4.90 7.65 -11.30
N LEU A 165 -5.70 7.34 -12.33
CA LEU A 165 -6.75 6.33 -12.23
C LEU A 165 -6.19 4.90 -12.32
N HIS A 166 -6.76 3.98 -11.54
CA HIS A 166 -6.44 2.57 -11.59
C HIS A 166 -6.66 1.95 -12.98
N THR A 167 -5.62 1.34 -13.54
CA THR A 167 -5.64 0.70 -14.85
C THR A 167 -6.18 -0.74 -14.79
N TYR A 168 -7.37 -0.88 -14.23
CA TYR A 168 -8.03 -2.16 -13.98
C TYR A 168 -7.97 -3.11 -15.20
N VAL A 169 -7.59 -4.35 -14.94
CA VAL A 169 -7.37 -5.45 -15.90
C VAL A 169 -6.36 -5.18 -17.03
N ASN A 170 -5.55 -4.12 -16.94
CA ASN A 170 -4.43 -3.94 -17.86
C ASN A 170 -3.32 -4.97 -17.54
N ARG A 171 -3.17 -5.95 -18.44
CA ARG A 171 -2.21 -7.05 -18.30
C ARG A 171 -0.75 -6.59 -18.21
N ILE A 172 -0.37 -5.48 -18.84
CA ILE A 172 1.03 -5.01 -18.85
C ILE A 172 1.32 -4.30 -17.54
N ASP A 173 0.46 -3.37 -17.13
CA ASP A 173 0.58 -2.65 -15.85
C ASP A 173 0.59 -3.62 -14.67
N GLY A 174 -0.33 -4.58 -14.66
CA GLY A 174 -0.41 -5.60 -13.62
C GLY A 174 0.84 -6.48 -13.57
N ALA A 175 1.37 -6.90 -14.72
CA ALA A 175 2.58 -7.72 -14.77
C ALA A 175 3.81 -6.98 -14.24
N HIS A 176 4.02 -5.72 -14.66
CA HIS A 176 5.11 -4.91 -14.16
C HIS A 176 4.98 -4.67 -12.65
N ALA A 177 3.80 -4.23 -12.19
CA ALA A 177 3.55 -3.99 -10.77
C ALA A 177 3.84 -5.23 -9.90
N VAL A 178 3.43 -6.44 -10.33
CA VAL A 178 3.67 -7.69 -9.59
C VAL A 178 5.15 -8.06 -9.54
N LEU A 179 5.85 -7.98 -10.67
CA LEU A 179 7.29 -8.28 -10.73
C LEU A 179 8.12 -7.28 -9.92
N ASP A 180 7.73 -6.02 -9.95
CA ASP A 180 8.44 -4.93 -9.29
C ASP A 180 8.16 -4.89 -7.79
N ALA A 181 6.97 -5.33 -7.34
CA ALA A 181 6.70 -5.58 -5.93
C ALA A 181 7.65 -6.66 -5.38
N ALA A 182 7.88 -7.74 -6.13
CA ALA A 182 8.82 -8.78 -5.73
C ALA A 182 10.26 -8.24 -5.60
N ARG A 183 10.67 -7.35 -6.51
CA ARG A 183 11.99 -6.68 -6.45
C ARG A 183 12.08 -5.76 -5.25
N ALA A 184 11.06 -4.92 -5.02
CA ALA A 184 11.01 -3.97 -3.90
C ALA A 184 11.09 -4.69 -2.55
N ALA A 185 10.34 -5.78 -2.39
CA ALA A 185 10.31 -6.58 -1.16
C ALA A 185 11.68 -7.13 -0.75
N ARG A 186 12.62 -7.32 -1.69
CA ARG A 186 13.98 -7.79 -1.40
C ARG A 186 14.88 -6.73 -0.75
N THR A 187 14.40 -5.50 -0.67
CA THR A 187 15.15 -4.33 -0.17
C THR A 187 14.45 -3.64 1.00
N VAL A 188 13.38 -4.24 1.53
CA VAL A 188 12.65 -3.78 2.73
C VAL A 188 13.40 -4.16 4.00
#